data_AF-A0A9E7R849-F1
#
_entry.id   AF-A0A9E7R849-F1
#
_cell.length_a   1.000
_cell.length_b   1.000
_cell.length_c   1.000
_cell.angle_alpha   90.00
_cell.angle_beta   90.00
_cell.angle_gamma   90.00
#
_symmetry.space_group_name_H-M   'P 1'
#
loop_
_entity.id
_entity.type
_entity.pdbx_description
1 polymer ?
#
loop_
_entity_poly.entity_id
_entity_poly.type
_entity_poly.pdbx_seq_one_letter_code
_entity_poly.pdbx_strand_id
1 'polypeptide(L)'
;MNDQQRFVDGSVFGRRYDYADGTVLAADFGPGEATVDVVDGTVIVVAGDDQYEFEVPAGARASINNGVLTVEVPEDGDTDVDVEVDA
;
A
#
# COMPACT_ATOMS: atom_id res chain seq x y z
N MET A 1 -16.74 4.45 13.93
CA MET A 1 -16.78 4.90 12.53
C MET A 1 -15.89 3.92 11.80
N ASN A 2 -16.39 3.27 10.74
CA ASN A 2 -15.61 2.32 9.96
C ASN A 2 -15.33 2.98 8.62
N ASP A 3 -14.18 3.65 8.53
CA ASP A 3 -13.75 4.37 7.34
C ASP A 3 -13.08 3.39 6.38
N GLN A 4 -13.91 2.64 5.64
CA GLN A 4 -13.49 1.82 4.51
C GLN A 4 -13.19 2.74 3.33
N GLN A 5 -12.02 3.39 3.34
CA GLN A 5 -11.56 4.18 2.21
C GLN A 5 -10.91 3.26 1.16
N ARG A 6 -11.50 3.28 -0.03
CA ARG A 6 -11.12 2.53 -1.23
C ARG A 6 -9.92 3.22 -1.87
N PHE A 7 -8.81 2.51 -2.00
CA PHE A 7 -7.66 2.96 -2.79
C PHE A 7 -7.56 2.13 -4.08
N VAL A 8 -7.21 2.83 -5.16
CA VAL A 8 -7.05 2.39 -6.56
C VAL A 8 -8.37 2.11 -7.30
N ASP A 9 -8.42 2.57 -8.56
CA ASP A 9 -9.53 2.40 -9.50
C ASP A 9 -10.03 0.93 -9.54
N GLY A 10 -11.05 0.64 -8.75
CA GLY A 10 -11.94 -0.51 -8.87
C GLY A 10 -11.39 -1.93 -8.68
N SER A 11 -10.08 -2.18 -8.65
CA SER A 11 -9.56 -3.57 -8.78
C SER A 11 -8.82 -4.14 -7.57
N VAL A 12 -8.40 -3.33 -6.58
CA VAL A 12 -7.73 -3.84 -5.38
C VAL A 12 -8.50 -3.39 -4.13
N PHE A 13 -8.98 -4.34 -3.33
CA PHE A 13 -9.72 -4.04 -2.10
C PHE A 13 -8.76 -3.69 -0.97
N GLY A 14 -8.45 -2.40 -0.84
CA GLY A 14 -7.69 -1.86 0.28
C GLY A 14 -8.51 -1.74 1.57
N ARG A 15 -7.88 -2.00 2.74
CA ARG A 15 -8.39 -1.67 4.07
C ARG A 15 -7.39 -0.75 4.78
N ARG A 16 -7.87 0.33 5.39
CA ARG A 16 -7.07 1.25 6.21
C ARG A 16 -7.40 1.03 7.69
N TYR A 17 -6.36 1.07 8.52
CA TYR A 17 -6.45 0.98 9.97
C TYR A 17 -5.61 2.10 10.57
N ASP A 18 -6.23 2.97 11.36
CA ASP A 18 -5.51 4.05 12.04
C ASP A 18 -5.22 3.63 13.48
N TYR A 19 -3.95 3.77 13.86
CA TYR A 19 -3.42 3.49 15.18
C TYR A 19 -2.80 4.76 15.76
N ALA A 20 -2.54 4.77 17.07
CA ALA A 20 -1.93 5.90 17.75
C ALA A 20 -0.45 6.12 17.40
N ASP A 21 0.17 5.21 16.64
CA ASP A 21 1.57 5.28 16.22
C ASP A 21 1.72 5.32 14.68
N GLY A 22 0.60 5.33 13.95
CA GLY A 22 0.59 5.43 12.49
C GLY A 22 -0.64 4.83 11.83
N THR A 23 -0.63 4.81 10.50
CA THR A 23 -1.66 4.19 9.67
C THR A 23 -1.13 2.90 9.05
N VAL A 24 -1.97 1.88 8.99
CA VAL A 24 -1.72 0.65 8.23
C VAL A 24 -2.69 0.57 7.06
N LEU A 25 -2.17 0.38 5.85
CA LEU A 25 -2.92 0.04 4.65
C LEU A 25 -2.70 -1.43 4.31
N ALA A 26 -3.77 -2.16 4.02
CA ALA A 26 -3.70 -3.56 3.61
C ALA A 26 -4.40 -3.77 2.28
N ALA A 27 -3.74 -4.42 1.32
CA ALA A 27 -4.27 -4.72 0.00
C ALA A 27 -4.13 -6.21 -0.32
N ASP A 28 -5.13 -6.80 -0.97
CA ASP A 28 -5.15 -8.22 -1.33
C ASP A 28 -4.86 -8.39 -2.82
N PHE A 29 -3.76 -9.10 -3.14
CA PHE A 29 -3.34 -9.44 -4.51
C PHE A 29 -3.75 -10.86 -4.91
N GLY A 30 -4.53 -11.55 -4.07
CA GLY A 30 -5.03 -12.88 -4.31
C GLY A 30 -4.04 -14.00 -3.95
N PRO A 31 -4.43 -15.26 -4.14
CA PRO A 31 -3.61 -16.41 -3.80
C PRO A 31 -2.44 -16.54 -4.80
N GLY A 32 -1.23 -16.16 -4.37
CA GLY A 32 -0.02 -16.27 -5.18
C GLY A 32 1.24 -15.85 -4.42
N GLU A 33 2.40 -16.11 -5.01
CA GLU A 33 3.66 -15.52 -4.56
C GLU A 33 3.73 -14.09 -5.07
N ALA A 34 3.73 -13.14 -4.14
CA ALA A 34 3.95 -11.73 -4.42
C ALA A 34 5.13 -11.23 -3.58
N THR A 35 5.89 -10.31 -4.15
CA THR A 35 7.05 -9.70 -3.51
C THR A 35 6.88 -8.20 -3.46
N VAL A 36 7.44 -7.58 -2.43
CA VAL A 36 7.39 -6.14 -2.23
C VAL A 36 8.77 -5.62 -1.88
N ASP A 37 9.10 -4.45 -2.40
CA ASP A 37 10.24 -3.66 -1.99
C ASP A 37 9.85 -2.20 -1.82
N VAL A 38 10.61 -1.47 -1.00
CA VAL A 38 10.44 -0.02 -0.81
C VAL A 38 11.75 0.66 -1.15
N VAL A 39 11.71 1.49 -2.18
CA VAL A 39 12.87 2.24 -2.66
C VAL A 39 12.49 3.71 -2.80
N ASP A 40 13.24 4.58 -2.13
CA ASP A 40 13.11 6.04 -2.22
C ASP A 40 11.67 6.60 -2.05
N GLY A 41 10.88 6.00 -1.14
CA GLY A 41 9.49 6.42 -0.92
C GLY A 41 8.49 5.85 -1.94
N THR A 42 8.90 4.88 -2.75
CA THR A 42 8.01 4.13 -3.65
C THR A 42 7.91 2.68 -3.19
N VAL A 43 6.69 2.17 -3.07
CA VAL A 43 6.44 0.73 -2.88
C VAL A 43 6.27 0.09 -4.24
N ILE A 44 7.04 -0.96 -4.49
CA ILE A 44 6.99 -1.74 -5.72
C ILE A 44 6.50 -3.14 -5.36
N VAL A 45 5.41 -3.57 -5.98
CA VAL A 45 4.82 -4.90 -5.78
C VAL A 45 4.86 -5.66 -7.09
N VAL A 46 5.40 -6.88 -7.05
CA VAL A 46 5.39 -7.82 -8.17
C VAL A 46 4.55 -9.03 -7.78
N ALA A 47 3.48 -9.29 -8.53
CA ALA A 47 2.56 -10.38 -8.32
C ALA A 47 2.28 -11.10 -9.64
N GLY A 48 2.86 -12.28 -9.84
CA GLY A 48 2.79 -12.98 -11.12
C GLY A 48 3.47 -12.19 -12.24
N ASP A 49 2.70 -11.87 -13.29
CA ASP A 49 3.16 -11.06 -14.44
C ASP A 49 2.86 -9.56 -14.27
N ASP A 50 2.17 -9.17 -13.20
CA ASP A 50 1.77 -7.80 -12.93
C ASP A 50 2.75 -7.09 -11.98
N GLN A 51 3.01 -5.82 -12.25
CA GLN A 51 3.78 -4.91 -11.39
C GLN A 51 2.94 -3.69 -11.04
N TYR A 52 2.98 -3.30 -9.77
CA TYR A 52 2.29 -2.14 -9.24
C TYR A 52 3.28 -1.26 -8.49
N GLU A 53 3.19 0.03 -8.72
CA GLU A 53 4.06 1.03 -8.09
C GLU A 53 3.20 2.15 -7.56
N PHE A 54 3.51 2.60 -6.34
CA PHE A 54 2.83 3.74 -5.75
C PHE A 54 3.73 4.44 -4.74
N GLU A 55 3.56 5.76 -4.67
CA GLU A 55 4.27 6.60 -3.71
C GLU A 55 3.71 6.38 -2.31
N VAL A 56 4.61 6.44 -1.33
CA VAL A 56 4.28 6.35 0.08
C VAL A 56 5.01 7.43 0.87
N PRO A 57 4.44 7.87 2.00
CA PRO A 57 5.11 8.84 2.84
C PRO A 57 6.46 8.34 3.35
N ALA A 58 7.35 9.28 3.64
CA ALA A 58 8.69 8.97 4.13
C ALA A 58 8.63 8.09 5.39
N GLY A 59 9.50 7.09 5.45
CA GLY A 59 9.57 6.16 6.58
C GLY A 59 8.51 5.06 6.56
N ALA A 60 7.67 4.99 5.51
CA ALA A 60 6.77 3.87 5.32
C ALA A 60 7.52 2.55 5.13
N ARG A 61 6.90 1.46 5.57
CA ARG A 61 7.41 0.09 5.44
C ARG A 61 6.36 -0.78 4.79
N ALA A 62 6.78 -1.71 3.95
CA ALA A 62 5.87 -2.64 3.29
C ALA A 62 6.27 -4.09 3.55
N SER A 63 5.27 -4.96 3.66
CA SER A 63 5.46 -6.40 3.81
C SER A 63 4.35 -7.17 3.10
N ILE A 64 4.66 -8.35 2.56
CA ILE A 64 3.66 -9.26 1.98
C ILE A 64 3.60 -10.55 2.78
N ASN A 65 2.38 -10.98 3.09
CA ASN A 65 2.12 -12.27 3.71
C ASN A 65 0.95 -12.96 3.01
N ASN A 66 1.22 -14.11 2.39
CA ASN A 66 0.21 -14.92 1.70
C ASN A 66 -0.64 -14.11 0.69
N GLY A 67 0.00 -13.25 -0.11
CA GLY A 67 -0.68 -12.40 -1.11
C GLY A 67 -1.31 -11.12 -0.54
N VAL A 68 -1.27 -10.91 0.78
CA VAL A 68 -1.73 -9.68 1.41
C VAL A 68 -0.56 -8.74 1.63
N LEU A 69 -0.60 -7.60 0.95
CA LEU A 69 0.30 -6.47 1.18
C LEU A 69 -0.15 -5.70 2.40
N THR A 70 0.79 -5.33 3.26
CA THR A 70 0.62 -4.43 4.39
C THR A 70 1.64 -3.31 4.28
N VAL A 71 1.18 -2.06 4.27
CA VAL A 71 2.00 -0.85 4.27
C VAL A 71 1.76 -0.12 5.58
N GLU A 72 2.81 0.06 6.36
CA GLU A 72 2.81 0.79 7.62
C GLU A 72 3.38 2.18 7.36
N VAL A 73 2.60 3.21 7.69
CA VAL A 73 2.96 4.62 7.54
C VAL A 73 3.03 5.25 8.93
N PRO A 74 4.17 5.80 9.35
CA PRO A 74 4.26 6.49 10.65
C PRO A 74 3.38 7.75 10.67
N GLU A 75 2.88 8.17 11.85
CA GLU A 75 2.04 9.39 11.96
C GLU A 75 2.75 10.66 11.46
N ASP A 76 4.08 10.70 11.55
CA ASP A 76 4.90 11.81 11.02
C ASP A 76 4.99 11.80 9.48
N GLY A 77 4.44 10.78 8.82
CA GLY A 77 4.37 10.65 7.38
C GLY A 77 3.24 11.50 6.81
N ASP A 78 3.59 12.62 6.19
CA ASP A 78 2.67 13.47 5.41
C ASP A 78 1.87 12.60 4.43
N THR A 79 0.59 12.36 4.72
CA THR A 79 -0.23 11.36 4.02
C THR A 79 -1.01 11.94 2.82
N ASP A 80 -0.59 13.10 2.31
CA ASP A 80 -1.10 13.66 1.05
C ASP A 80 -0.35 12.99 -0.12
N VAL A 81 -0.82 11.80 -0.51
CA VAL A 81 -0.33 11.09 -1.69
C VAL A 81 -1.16 11.54 -2.90
N ASP A 82 -0.71 12.59 -3.58
CA ASP A 82 -1.23 12.96 -4.91
C ASP A 82 -0.59 12.03 -5.95
N VAL A 83 -1.19 10.87 -6.19
CA VAL A 83 -0.71 9.92 -7.21
C VAL A 83 -1.09 10.45 -8.61
N GLU A 84 -0.14 11.05 -9.32
CA GLU A 84 -0.29 11.44 -10.72
C GLU A 84 -0.02 10.22 -11.62
N VAL A 85 -1.05 9.75 -12.34
CA VAL A 85 -0.94 8.63 -13.28
C VAL A 85 -0.86 9.14 -14.72
N ASP A 86 0.34 9.09 -15.31
CA ASP A 86 0.52 9.22 -16.76
C ASP A 86 0.07 7.91 -17.44
N ALA A 87 -0.88 8.04 -18.36
CA ALA A 87 -1.48 6.95 -19.13
C ALA A 87 -0.81 6.74 -20.50
#